data_AF-A0A6B3HP34-F1
#
_entry.id   AF-A0A6B3HP34-F1
#
_cell.length_a   1.000
_cell.length_b   1.000
_cell.length_c   1.000
_cell.angle_alpha   90.00
_cell.angle_beta   90.00
_cell.angle_gamma   90.00
#
_symmetry.space_group_name_H-M   'P 1'
#
loop_
_entity.id
_entity.type
_entity.pdbx_description
1 polymer ?
#
loop_
_entity_poly.entity_id
_entity_poly.type
_entity_poly.pdbx_seq_one_letter_code
_entity_poly.pdbx_strand_id
1 'polypeptide(L)'
;SIVMLHLALKAFAPAPVPFTLLHVDTGHNFPEVLEYRDRTVKKHGLRLHVASVQEYIDAGKLRERPDGTRNPLQTVPLTEAIQQHRFDAVFGGGRRDEEKARAKERVFSLRDEFSQWDPRRQRP
;
A
#
# COMPACT_ATOMS: atom_id res chain seq x y z
N SER A 1 -9.19 2.06 -1.95
CA SER A 1 -8.18 3.10 -2.26
C SER A 1 -8.68 4.19 -3.21
N ILE A 2 -9.54 3.92 -4.20
CA ILE A 2 -10.00 4.92 -5.20
C ILE A 2 -10.56 6.20 -4.54
N VAL A 3 -11.41 6.07 -3.52
CA VAL A 3 -11.96 7.23 -2.80
C VAL A 3 -10.86 8.04 -2.10
N MET A 4 -9.87 7.38 -1.50
CA MET A 4 -8.74 8.04 -0.85
C MET A 4 -7.88 8.83 -1.85
N LEU A 5 -7.64 8.27 -3.04
CA LEU A 5 -6.97 8.99 -4.12
C LEU A 5 -7.79 10.20 -4.58
N HIS A 6 -9.10 10.06 -4.73
CA HIS A 6 -9.99 11.17 -5.09
C HIS A 6 -9.95 12.31 -4.06
N LEU A 7 -9.91 11.97 -2.77
CA LEU A 7 -9.74 12.94 -1.69
C LEU A 7 -8.39 13.65 -1.78
N ALA A 8 -7.29 12.92 -2.05
CA ALA A 8 -5.98 13.53 -2.26
C ALA A 8 -5.98 14.51 -3.44
N LEU A 9 -6.55 14.11 -4.58
CA LEU A 9 -6.68 14.99 -5.75
C LEU A 9 -7.43 16.29 -5.42
N LYS A 10 -8.50 16.21 -4.62
CA LYS A 10 -9.24 17.40 -4.16
C LYS A 10 -8.44 18.24 -3.16
N ALA A 11 -7.75 17.60 -2.21
CA ALA A 11 -7.02 18.29 -1.15
C ALA A 11 -5.86 19.15 -1.68
N PHE A 12 -5.25 18.75 -2.79
CA PHE A 12 -4.12 19.47 -3.39
C PHE A 12 -4.50 20.31 -4.61
N ALA A 13 -5.74 20.26 -5.09
CA ALA A 13 -6.16 21.04 -6.24
C ALA A 13 -5.93 22.56 -6.04
N PRO A 14 -5.40 23.29 -7.04
CA PRO A 14 -5.06 22.85 -8.40
C PRO A 14 -3.63 22.28 -8.55
N ALA A 15 -2.85 22.23 -7.47
CA ALA A 15 -1.50 21.69 -7.48
C ALA A 15 -1.51 20.16 -7.65
N PRO A 16 -0.41 19.57 -8.17
CA PRO A 16 -0.26 18.12 -8.23
C PRO A 16 -0.16 17.52 -6.83
N VAL A 17 -0.58 16.25 -6.70
CA VAL A 17 -0.41 15.47 -5.46
C VAL A 17 1.09 15.34 -5.15
N PRO A 18 1.57 15.78 -3.98
CA PRO A 18 3.00 15.90 -3.70
C PRO A 18 3.68 14.57 -3.35
N PHE A 19 2.92 13.50 -3.20
CA PHE A 19 3.40 12.16 -2.86
C PHE A 19 3.16 11.15 -3.99
N THR A 20 3.84 10.02 -3.89
CA THR A 20 3.76 8.92 -4.85
C THR A 20 2.71 7.90 -4.41
N LEU A 21 2.24 7.09 -5.36
CA LEU A 21 1.44 5.90 -5.09
C LEU A 21 2.36 4.69 -4.96
N LEU A 22 1.97 3.74 -4.11
CA LEU A 22 2.62 2.44 -3.99
C LEU A 22 1.56 1.36 -4.17
N HIS A 23 1.82 0.42 -5.08
CA HIS A 23 1.00 -0.76 -5.30
C HIS A 23 1.85 -2.00 -5.12
N VAL A 24 1.38 -2.94 -4.30
CA VAL A 24 1.98 -4.27 -4.20
C VAL A 24 1.26 -5.17 -5.19
N ASP A 25 1.95 -5.58 -6.25
CA ASP A 25 1.38 -6.43 -7.29
C ASP A 25 1.60 -7.90 -6.93
N THR A 26 0.52 -8.63 -6.68
CA THR A 26 0.60 -10.06 -6.38
C THR A 26 0.86 -10.91 -7.62
N GLY A 27 0.66 -10.36 -8.82
CA GLY A 27 0.52 -11.13 -10.06
C GLY A 27 -0.86 -11.80 -10.23
N HIS A 28 -1.73 -11.71 -9.23
CA HIS A 28 -3.10 -12.26 -9.25
C HIS A 28 -4.17 -11.14 -9.31
N ASN A 29 -3.75 -9.91 -9.63
CA ASN A 29 -4.67 -8.78 -9.80
C ASN A 29 -5.51 -8.97 -11.07
N PHE A 30 -6.79 -8.61 -11.00
CA PHE A 30 -7.66 -8.57 -12.18
C PHE A 30 -7.09 -7.58 -13.23
N PRO A 31 -7.01 -7.95 -14.52
CA PRO A 31 -6.50 -7.08 -15.58
C PRO A 31 -7.20 -5.71 -15.61
N GLU A 32 -8.50 -5.67 -15.35
CA GLU A 32 -9.32 -4.46 -15.34
C GLU A 32 -8.90 -3.50 -14.22
N VAL A 33 -8.43 -4.03 -13.08
CA VAL A 33 -7.90 -3.23 -11.96
C VAL A 33 -6.58 -2.57 -12.36
N LEU A 34 -5.71 -3.32 -13.05
CA LEU A 34 -4.43 -2.81 -13.53
C LEU A 34 -4.63 -1.75 -14.62
N GLU A 35 -5.53 -2.00 -15.58
CA GLU A 35 -5.87 -1.04 -16.62
C GLU A 35 -6.46 0.25 -16.03
N TYR A 36 -7.38 0.13 -15.07
CA TYR A 36 -7.94 1.30 -14.38
C TYR A 36 -6.87 2.08 -13.62
N ARG A 37 -5.95 1.38 -12.93
CA ARG A 37 -4.82 1.98 -12.22
C ARG A 37 -3.96 2.80 -13.18
N ASP A 38 -3.51 2.18 -14.27
CA ASP A 38 -2.57 2.80 -15.21
C ASP A 38 -3.20 3.98 -15.94
N ARG A 39 -4.47 3.85 -16.35
CA ARG A 39 -5.24 4.96 -16.92
C ARG A 39 -5.41 6.11 -15.94
N THR A 40 -5.72 5.81 -14.67
CA THR A 40 -5.88 6.83 -13.61
C THR A 40 -4.57 7.56 -13.34
N VAL A 41 -3.46 6.83 -13.24
CA VAL A 41 -2.12 7.38 -13.06
C VAL A 41 -1.78 8.33 -14.21
N LYS A 42 -1.95 7.88 -15.45
CA LYS A 42 -1.69 8.69 -16.65
C LYS A 42 -2.57 9.94 -16.71
N LYS A 43 -3.88 9.78 -16.45
CA LYS A 43 -4.87 10.87 -16.48
C LYS A 43 -4.51 12.02 -15.54
N HIS A 44 -3.97 11.70 -14.37
CA HIS A 44 -3.67 12.67 -13.32
C HIS A 44 -2.18 12.99 -13.17
N GLY A 45 -1.32 12.48 -14.06
CA GLY A 45 0.13 12.71 -14.01
C GLY A 45 0.78 12.22 -12.71
N LEU A 46 0.27 11.12 -12.14
CA LEU A 46 0.70 10.62 -10.84
C LEU A 46 1.99 9.80 -10.98
N ARG A 47 2.76 9.72 -9.90
CA ARG A 47 3.88 8.78 -9.77
C ARG A 47 3.37 7.51 -9.10
N LEU A 48 3.77 6.36 -9.61
CA LEU A 48 3.40 5.04 -9.08
C LEU A 48 4.65 4.17 -8.99
N HIS A 49 4.90 3.62 -7.80
CA HIS A 49 5.83 2.50 -7.60
C HIS A 49 5.04 1.20 -7.51
N VAL A 50 5.56 0.17 -8.17
CA VAL A 50 5.02 -1.19 -8.12
C VAL A 50 6.04 -2.09 -7.45
N ALA A 51 5.65 -2.74 -6.36
CA ALA A 51 6.43 -3.79 -5.72
C ALA A 51 5.84 -5.14 -6.12
N SER A 52 6.54 -5.89 -6.97
CA SER A 52 6.03 -7.16 -7.50
C SER A 52 6.36 -8.31 -6.56
N VAL A 53 5.33 -9.03 -6.08
CA VAL A 53 5.53 -10.27 -5.32
C VAL A 53 6.28 -11.30 -6.15
N GLN A 54 6.05 -11.34 -7.47
CA GLN A 54 6.72 -12.27 -8.37
C GLN A 54 8.24 -12.06 -8.38
N GLU A 55 8.72 -10.81 -8.40
CA GLU A 55 10.16 -10.51 -8.36
C GLU A 55 10.83 -11.05 -7.09
N TYR A 56 10.11 -11.04 -5.96
CA TYR A 56 10.62 -11.57 -4.69
C TYR A 56 10.66 -13.10 -4.68
N ILE A 57 9.73 -13.75 -5.39
CA ILE A 57 9.72 -15.20 -5.58
C ILE A 57 10.88 -15.60 -6.51
N ASP A 58 11.05 -14.88 -7.62
CA ASP A 58 12.10 -15.13 -8.61
C ASP A 58 13.50 -14.92 -8.01
N ALA A 59 13.64 -13.94 -7.12
CA ALA A 59 14.87 -13.69 -6.36
C ALA A 59 15.09 -14.68 -5.19
N GLY A 60 14.16 -15.62 -4.95
CA GLY A 60 14.24 -16.61 -3.87
C GLY A 60 14.03 -16.05 -2.46
N LYS A 61 13.61 -14.78 -2.31
CA LYS A 61 13.30 -14.15 -1.02
C LYS A 61 11.97 -14.64 -0.45
N LEU A 62 11.02 -14.93 -1.33
CA LEU A 62 9.72 -15.50 -0.99
C LEU A 62 9.53 -16.85 -1.68
N ARG A 63 8.63 -17.66 -1.14
CA ARG A 63 8.22 -18.92 -1.75
C ARG A 63 6.72 -18.91 -1.98
N GLU A 64 6.29 -19.46 -3.10
CA GLU A 64 4.88 -19.68 -3.37
C GLU A 64 4.28 -20.52 -2.24
N ARG A 65 3.07 -20.16 -1.83
CA ARG A 65 2.36 -20.91 -0.80
C ARG A 65 1.65 -22.12 -1.44
N PRO A 66 1.50 -23.24 -0.71
CA PRO A 66 0.78 -24.42 -1.24
C PRO A 66 -0.68 -24.13 -1.62
N ASP A 67 -1.29 -23.14 -0.96
CA ASP A 67 -2.67 -22.69 -1.23
C ASP A 67 -2.78 -21.71 -2.41
N GLY A 68 -1.66 -21.35 -3.05
CA GLY A 68 -1.60 -20.41 -4.16
C GLY A 68 -1.97 -18.97 -3.81
N THR A 69 -2.24 -18.65 -2.54
CA THR A 69 -2.61 -17.28 -2.16
C THR A 69 -1.37 -16.43 -1.93
N ARG A 70 -1.30 -15.29 -2.62
CA ARG A 70 -0.20 -14.33 -2.47
C ARG A 70 -0.55 -13.17 -1.55
N ASN A 71 -1.78 -13.11 -1.03
CA ASN A 71 -2.19 -12.03 -0.13
C ASN A 71 -1.28 -11.90 1.12
N PRO A 72 -0.91 -12.99 1.81
CA PRO A 72 0.01 -12.92 2.94
C PRO A 72 1.45 -12.56 2.54
N LEU A 73 1.84 -12.82 1.30
CA LEU A 73 3.19 -12.57 0.79
C LEU A 73 3.45 -11.08 0.52
N GLN A 74 2.41 -10.24 0.50
CA GLN A 74 2.53 -8.80 0.24
C GLN A 74 3.27 -8.01 1.32
N THR A 75 3.37 -8.56 2.55
CA THR A 75 3.97 -7.85 3.68
C THR A 75 5.42 -7.49 3.42
N VAL A 76 6.24 -8.45 2.97
CA VAL A 76 7.68 -8.25 2.73
C VAL A 76 7.93 -7.22 1.62
N PRO A 77 7.31 -7.33 0.43
CA PRO A 77 7.46 -6.32 -0.62
C PRO A 77 6.99 -4.93 -0.19
N LEU A 78 5.90 -4.83 0.59
CA LEU A 78 5.43 -3.56 1.11
C LEU A 78 6.46 -2.90 2.03
N THR A 79 6.94 -3.64 3.04
CA THR A 79 7.88 -3.08 4.03
C THR A 79 9.24 -2.76 3.40
N GLU A 80 9.75 -3.62 2.52
CA GLU A 80 11.00 -3.36 1.81
C GLU A 80 10.86 -2.15 0.86
N ALA A 81 9.75 -2.01 0.13
CA ALA A 81 9.53 -0.85 -0.73
C ALA A 81 9.45 0.46 0.06
N ILE A 82 8.77 0.45 1.22
CA ILE A 82 8.72 1.60 2.14
C ILE A 82 10.14 2.00 2.59
N GLN A 83 10.97 1.03 2.98
CA GLN A 83 12.35 1.28 3.40
C GLN A 83 13.23 1.77 2.24
N GLN A 84 13.18 1.11 1.09
CA GLN A 84 13.98 1.44 -0.10
C GLN A 84 13.72 2.88 -0.59
N HIS A 85 12.45 3.29 -0.61
CA HIS A 85 12.05 4.63 -1.01
C HIS A 85 12.05 5.65 0.13
N ARG A 86 12.37 5.22 1.36
CA ARG A 86 12.42 6.04 2.57
C ARG A 86 11.11 6.81 2.80
N PHE A 87 9.99 6.11 2.73
CA PHE A 87 8.69 6.72 3.03
C PHE A 87 8.49 6.83 4.55
N ASP A 88 8.42 8.06 5.05
CA ASP A 88 8.17 8.32 6.47
C ASP A 88 6.69 8.18 6.86
N ALA A 89 5.78 8.26 5.88
CA ALA A 89 4.34 8.13 6.09
C ALA A 89 3.66 7.43 4.91
N VAL A 90 2.67 6.58 5.22
CA VAL A 90 1.88 5.86 4.22
C VAL A 90 0.41 5.99 4.56
N PHE A 91 -0.39 6.45 3.59
CA PHE A 91 -1.84 6.47 3.71
C PHE A 91 -2.42 5.09 3.38
N GLY A 92 -3.03 4.44 4.37
CA GLY A 92 -3.72 3.17 4.21
C GLY A 92 -5.22 3.38 3.99
N GLY A 93 -5.80 2.70 3.00
CA GLY A 93 -7.23 2.83 2.68
C GLY A 93 -8.16 1.97 3.53
N GLY A 94 -7.73 1.54 4.70
CA GLY A 94 -8.46 0.58 5.50
C GLY A 94 -9.46 1.22 6.46
N ARG A 95 -10.57 0.54 6.74
CA ARG A 95 -11.70 1.10 7.49
C ARG A 95 -12.09 0.22 8.68
N ARG A 96 -12.58 0.87 9.74
CA ARG A 96 -12.95 0.21 11.01
C ARG A 96 -14.09 -0.79 10.88
N ASP A 97 -14.95 -0.61 9.88
CA ASP A 97 -16.12 -1.44 9.61
C ASP A 97 -15.80 -2.66 8.72
N GLU A 98 -14.58 -2.80 8.21
CA GLU A 98 -14.20 -3.91 7.32
C GLU A 98 -14.00 -5.24 8.06
N GLU A 99 -13.50 -5.19 9.30
CA GLU A 99 -13.28 -6.39 10.10
C GLU A 99 -13.30 -6.06 11.59
N LYS A 100 -13.77 -7.01 12.43
CA LYS A 100 -13.90 -6.85 13.89
C LYS A 100 -12.59 -6.39 14.56
N ALA A 101 -11.44 -6.88 14.10
CA ALA A 101 -10.13 -6.50 14.64
C ALA A 101 -9.81 -5.00 14.45
N ARG A 102 -10.44 -4.36 13.46
CA ARG A 102 -10.18 -2.97 13.08
C ARG A 102 -11.06 -1.97 13.81
N ALA A 103 -12.03 -2.42 14.60
CA ALA A 103 -13.00 -1.54 15.27
C ALA A 103 -12.33 -0.49 16.18
N LYS A 104 -11.16 -0.81 16.73
CA LYS A 104 -10.38 0.06 17.62
C LYS A 104 -9.15 0.70 16.95
N GLU A 105 -9.00 0.57 15.63
CA GLU A 105 -7.90 1.19 14.91
C GLU A 105 -7.97 2.72 14.99
N ARG A 106 -6.80 3.35 15.10
CA ARG A 106 -6.65 4.79 15.08
C ARG A 106 -6.42 5.29 13.67
N VAL A 107 -6.65 6.59 13.44
CA VAL A 107 -6.35 7.25 12.15
C VAL A 107 -4.84 7.21 11.88
N PHE A 108 -4.02 7.40 12.91
CA PHE A 108 -2.57 7.24 12.84
C PHE A 108 -2.14 5.92 13.50
N SER A 109 -1.27 5.19 12.82
CA SER A 109 -0.64 3.96 13.31
C SER A 109 0.87 4.15 13.28
N LEU A 110 1.46 4.50 14.43
CA LEU A 110 2.89 4.76 14.52
C LEU A 110 3.66 3.45 14.45
N ARG A 111 4.69 3.42 13.60
CA ARG A 111 5.62 2.31 13.41
C ARG A 111 7.00 2.69 13.92
N ASP A 112 7.74 1.74 14.46
CA ASP A 112 9.15 1.93 14.77
C ASP A 112 10.05 1.71 13.54
N GLU A 113 11.36 1.86 13.73
CA GLU A 113 12.39 1.68 12.68
C GLU A 113 12.37 0.27 12.05
N PHE A 114 11.82 -0.72 12.74
CA PHE A 114 11.65 -2.09 12.27
C PHE A 114 10.25 -2.34 11.67
N SER A 115 9.47 -1.27 11.42
CA SER A 115 8.07 -1.33 10.97
C SER A 115 7.10 -2.06 11.93
N GLN A 116 7.52 -2.29 13.17
CA GLN A 116 6.69 -2.93 14.18
C GLN A 116 5.71 -1.94 14.81
N TRP A 117 4.66 -2.52 15.39
CA TRP A 117 3.61 -1.75 16.06
C TRP A 117 3.78 -1.86 17.58
N ASP A 118 3.98 -0.72 18.25
CA ASP A 118 4.06 -0.64 19.71
C ASP A 118 2.77 0.01 20.26
N PRO A 119 1.96 -0.72 21.06
CA PRO A 119 0.75 -0.16 21.68
C PRO A 119 1.02 1.07 22.56
N ARG A 120 2.19 1.12 23.22
CA ARG A 120 2.54 2.22 24.14
C ARG A 120 2.82 3.53 23.43
N ARG A 121 3.22 3.46 22.15
CA ARG A 121 3.49 4.65 21.32
C ARG A 121 2.24 5.23 20.67
N GLN A 122 1.11 4.53 20.71
CA GLN A 122 -0.14 5.03 20.14
C GLN A 122 -0.78 6.04 21.11
N ARG A 123 -0.40 7.31 21.00
CA ARG A 123 -0.97 8.41 21.82
C ARG A 123 -2.51 8.48 21.64
N PRO A 124 -3.26 8.93 22.67
CA PRO A 124 -4.72 9.07 22.62
C PRO A 124 -5.22 9.86 21.42
#